data_AF-A0A3C1IUY0-F1
#
_entry.id   AF-A0A3C1IUY0-F1
#
_cell.length_a   1.000
_cell.length_b   1.000
_cell.length_c   1.000
_cell.angle_alpha   90.00
_cell.angle_beta   90.00
_cell.angle_gamma   90.00
#
_symmetry.space_group_name_H-M   'P 1'
#
loop_
_entity.id
_entity.type
_entity.pdbx_description
1 polymer ?
#
loop_
_entity_poly.entity_id
_entity_poly.type
_entity_poly.pdbx_seq_one_letter_code
_entity_poly.pdbx_strand_id
1 'polypeptide(L)'
;MGIVPIIPLLGGNGTLPLTALILALLLFCYVRHERFKSLQRCAVFPYIAARILLVFTVFMLLVVAVSITSRHTLGGPLLAAVQSRASLYVSLFSLIVLWLMYPRMWSTTFCRECMLKRGLPQERSVLGHVYDRENGYLVRRMQALFSTIFILTVAFRIAEAYWQFSPFIVRMVYIYIPLSLVVADAVYVRSRYFVLGRISAEKERSTMPYGGKFKLVRVLVVDDGGMLLAQGEKGLDTPYSCYEPYTEQLSVDTAMRLVGRGVRFCYSTVDTINHRCIEHYLCFVEKRVDVANAAWFDREAVERKYGNELARLLCAELHRIYTVMQTSKVYDLSGKKLVELEGYKPKFAFRELRTTDVDFNDSRWMLLSRFNKDLTFFALRRAWYQYVEGLI
;
A
#
# COMPACT_ATOMS: atom_id res chain seq x y z
N MET A 1 15.71 -4.95 -4.59
CA MET A 1 15.83 -4.30 -5.92
C MET A 1 17.19 -4.50 -6.55
N GLY A 2 18.30 -4.44 -5.79
CA GLY A 2 19.66 -4.61 -6.35
C GLY A 2 19.98 -5.94 -7.03
N ILE A 3 19.08 -6.94 -7.03
CA ILE A 3 19.33 -8.27 -7.61
C ILE A 3 18.83 -8.37 -9.07
N VAL A 4 17.87 -7.54 -9.48
CA VAL A 4 17.27 -7.58 -10.83
C VAL A 4 18.32 -7.41 -11.95
N PRO A 5 19.32 -6.51 -11.85
CA PRO A 5 20.38 -6.40 -12.86
C PRO A 5 21.52 -7.44 -12.68
N ILE A 6 21.51 -8.26 -11.63
CA ILE A 6 22.54 -9.29 -11.37
C ILE A 6 22.17 -10.62 -12.04
N ILE A 7 20.92 -10.80 -12.48
CA ILE A 7 20.45 -12.01 -13.17
C ILE A 7 21.25 -12.34 -14.44
N PRO A 8 21.66 -11.37 -15.29
CA PRO A 8 22.56 -11.63 -16.41
C PRO A 8 23.97 -12.10 -16.01
N LEU A 9 24.38 -11.87 -14.76
CA LEU A 9 25.69 -12.30 -14.22
C LEU A 9 25.64 -13.66 -13.50
N LEU A 10 24.47 -14.06 -12.98
CA LEU A 10 24.32 -15.29 -12.18
C LEU A 10 23.88 -16.51 -13.01
N GLY A 11 23.32 -16.31 -14.20
CA GLY A 11 22.84 -17.40 -15.07
C GLY A 11 23.81 -17.69 -16.21
N GLY A 12 24.34 -18.91 -16.28
CA GLY A 12 24.91 -19.43 -17.53
C GLY A 12 23.84 -19.48 -18.64
N ASN A 13 24.27 -19.66 -19.90
CA ASN A 13 23.49 -19.53 -21.15
C ASN A 13 22.18 -20.38 -21.27
N GLY A 14 21.74 -21.08 -20.22
CA GLY A 14 20.43 -21.76 -20.16
C GLY A 14 19.68 -21.59 -18.84
N THR A 15 20.30 -21.09 -17.77
CA THR A 15 19.69 -21.04 -16.42
C THR A 15 19.07 -19.68 -16.08
N LEU A 16 19.25 -18.67 -16.94
CA LEU A 16 18.72 -17.32 -16.75
C LEU A 16 17.18 -17.26 -16.54
N PRO A 17 16.32 -17.98 -17.29
CA PRO A 17 14.88 -17.99 -17.00
C PRO A 17 14.55 -18.68 -15.67
N LEU A 18 15.28 -19.74 -15.32
CA LEU A 18 15.06 -20.48 -14.06
C LEU A 18 15.45 -19.63 -12.85
N THR A 19 16.60 -18.95 -12.92
CA THR A 19 17.07 -18.04 -11.86
C THR A 19 16.14 -16.84 -11.66
N ALA A 20 15.65 -16.25 -12.76
CA ALA A 20 14.65 -15.18 -12.71
C ALA A 20 13.33 -15.66 -12.08
N LEU A 21 12.86 -16.87 -12.43
CA LEU A 21 11.66 -17.47 -11.86
C LEU A 21 11.80 -17.72 -10.35
N ILE A 22 12.90 -18.35 -9.93
CA ILE A 22 13.18 -18.64 -8.52
C ILE A 22 13.20 -17.35 -7.72
N LEU A 23 13.88 -16.31 -8.23
CA LEU A 23 13.95 -15.02 -7.54
C LEU A 23 12.58 -14.33 -7.48
N ALA A 24 11.78 -14.40 -8.55
CA ALA A 24 10.41 -13.89 -8.55
C ALA A 24 9.55 -14.59 -7.49
N LEU A 25 9.62 -15.93 -7.42
CA LEU A 25 8.90 -16.73 -6.42
C LEU A 25 9.36 -16.41 -5.00
N LEU A 26 10.67 -16.29 -4.76
CA LEU A 26 11.20 -15.88 -3.45
C LEU A 26 10.70 -14.49 -3.04
N LEU A 27 10.65 -13.53 -3.97
CA LEU A 27 10.09 -12.20 -3.71
C LEU A 27 8.58 -12.27 -3.45
N PHE A 28 7.83 -13.10 -4.16
CA PHE A 28 6.40 -13.32 -3.86
C PHE A 28 6.20 -13.96 -2.48
N CYS A 29 7.01 -14.95 -2.11
CA CYS A 29 7.01 -15.55 -0.77
C CYS A 29 7.33 -14.50 0.30
N TYR A 30 8.34 -13.65 0.06
CA TYR A 30 8.68 -12.55 0.96
C TYR A 30 7.53 -11.54 1.11
N VAL A 31 6.91 -11.13 0.00
CA VAL A 31 5.74 -10.23 0.00
C VAL A 31 4.59 -10.88 0.76
N ARG A 32 4.31 -12.17 0.53
CA ARG A 32 3.27 -12.92 1.25
C ARG A 32 3.56 -12.95 2.75
N HIS A 33 4.80 -13.24 3.15
CA HIS A 33 5.21 -13.27 4.55
C HIS A 33 5.06 -11.92 5.24
N GLU A 34 5.52 -10.83 4.62
CA GLU A 34 5.40 -9.47 5.17
C GLU A 34 3.95 -8.98 5.23
N ARG A 35 3.04 -9.57 4.44
CA ARG A 35 1.60 -9.28 4.53
C ARG A 35 0.93 -9.93 5.73
N PHE A 36 1.38 -11.12 6.12
CA PHE A 36 0.86 -11.81 7.31
C PHE A 36 1.48 -11.29 8.61
N LYS A 37 2.70 -10.75 8.56
CA LYS A 37 3.28 -10.07 9.72
C LYS A 37 2.56 -8.75 10.02
N SER A 38 2.37 -8.49 11.30
CA SER A 38 1.85 -7.22 11.84
C SER A 38 2.83 -6.05 11.65
N LEU A 39 4.06 -6.30 11.23
CA LEU A 39 5.08 -5.28 11.01
C LEU A 39 4.70 -4.35 9.85
N GLN A 40 4.70 -3.05 10.10
CA GLN A 40 4.25 -2.00 9.19
C GLN A 40 5.21 -1.71 8.01
N ARG A 41 5.93 -2.70 7.50
CA ARG A 41 6.82 -2.50 6.34
C ARG A 41 6.00 -2.48 5.04
N CYS A 42 6.31 -1.52 4.18
CA CYS A 42 5.70 -1.42 2.87
C CYS A 42 6.42 -2.35 1.88
N ALA A 43 5.76 -3.39 1.38
CA ALA A 43 6.33 -4.35 0.43
C ALA A 43 5.98 -4.07 -1.04
N VAL A 44 5.58 -2.84 -1.38
CA VAL A 44 5.23 -2.42 -2.76
C VAL A 44 6.41 -2.63 -3.71
N PHE A 45 7.63 -2.30 -3.31
CA PHE A 45 8.81 -2.45 -4.16
C PHE A 45 9.16 -3.91 -4.46
N PRO A 46 9.31 -4.81 -3.46
CA PRO A 46 9.43 -6.23 -3.72
C PRO A 46 8.32 -6.79 -4.62
N TYR A 47 7.08 -6.29 -4.47
CA TYR A 47 5.96 -6.67 -5.31
C TYR A 47 6.10 -6.22 -6.78
N ILE A 48 6.51 -4.97 -7.03
CA ILE A 48 6.82 -4.47 -8.37
C ILE A 48 7.96 -5.30 -9.00
N ALA A 49 9.03 -5.55 -8.23
CA ALA A 49 10.18 -6.33 -8.68
C ALA A 49 9.78 -7.75 -9.09
N ALA A 50 8.95 -8.42 -8.27
CA ALA A 50 8.46 -9.76 -8.56
C ALA A 50 7.67 -9.81 -9.88
N ARG A 51 6.83 -8.81 -10.15
CA ARG A 51 6.07 -8.70 -11.41
C ARG A 51 6.97 -8.45 -12.62
N ILE A 52 7.98 -7.59 -12.50
CA ILE A 52 8.97 -7.34 -13.56
C ILE A 52 9.68 -8.66 -13.91
N LEU A 53 10.15 -9.39 -12.89
CA LEU A 53 10.85 -10.66 -13.08
C LEU A 53 9.95 -11.73 -13.68
N LEU A 54 8.67 -11.80 -13.27
CA LEU A 54 7.71 -12.75 -13.84
C LEU A 54 7.48 -12.48 -15.32
N VAL A 55 7.22 -11.22 -15.71
CA VAL A 55 7.03 -10.84 -17.12
C VAL A 55 8.28 -11.15 -17.94
N PHE A 56 9.46 -10.80 -17.42
CA PHE A 56 10.73 -11.13 -18.07
C PHE A 56 10.95 -12.65 -18.20
N THR A 57 10.60 -13.43 -17.19
CA THR A 57 10.69 -14.90 -17.23
C THR A 57 9.79 -15.49 -18.31
N VAL A 58 8.53 -15.05 -18.39
CA VAL A 58 7.60 -15.51 -19.43
C VAL A 58 8.14 -15.19 -20.82
N PHE A 59 8.67 -13.98 -21.03
CA PHE A 59 9.32 -13.61 -22.29
C PHE A 59 10.51 -14.53 -22.61
N MET A 60 11.41 -14.77 -21.66
CA MET A 60 12.56 -15.65 -21.87
C MET A 60 12.14 -17.09 -22.17
N LEU A 61 11.09 -17.61 -21.52
CA LEU A 61 10.55 -18.93 -21.81
C LEU A 61 9.96 -19.03 -23.21
N LEU A 62 9.29 -17.98 -23.71
CA LEU A 62 8.80 -17.91 -25.09
C LEU A 62 9.97 -17.93 -26.08
N VAL A 63 11.04 -17.17 -25.82
CA VAL A 63 12.26 -17.18 -26.66
C VAL A 63 12.89 -18.58 -26.69
N VAL A 64 12.98 -19.25 -25.54
CA VAL A 64 13.48 -20.62 -25.45
C VAL A 64 12.58 -21.59 -26.23
N ALA A 65 11.25 -21.52 -26.07
CA ALA A 65 10.32 -22.36 -26.81
C ALA A 65 10.47 -22.18 -28.33
N VAL A 66 10.53 -20.95 -28.82
CA VAL A 66 10.76 -20.64 -30.25
C VAL A 66 12.12 -21.16 -30.71
N SER A 67 13.16 -21.07 -29.88
CA SER A 67 14.50 -21.58 -30.23
C SER A 67 14.52 -23.11 -30.35
N ILE A 68 13.73 -23.83 -29.54
CA ILE A 68 13.62 -25.29 -29.55
C ILE A 68 12.79 -25.77 -30.75
N THR A 69 11.81 -24.99 -31.19
CA THR A 69 10.96 -25.33 -32.35
C THR A 69 11.64 -25.00 -33.69
N SER A 70 12.47 -23.96 -33.75
CA SER A 70 13.15 -23.48 -34.97
C SER A 70 14.54 -24.10 -35.21
N ARG A 71 14.78 -25.32 -34.67
CA ARG A 71 16.09 -26.02 -34.60
C ARG A 71 16.93 -26.04 -35.89
N HIS A 72 16.33 -25.86 -37.07
CA HIS A 72 17.03 -26.01 -38.35
C HIS A 72 17.64 -24.73 -38.95
N THR A 73 17.31 -23.51 -38.47
CA THR A 73 17.84 -22.28 -39.13
C THR A 73 18.20 -21.11 -38.21
N LEU A 74 17.55 -20.91 -37.05
CA LEU A 74 17.73 -19.68 -36.24
C LEU A 74 17.83 -19.87 -34.71
N GLY A 75 17.55 -21.05 -34.16
CA GLY A 75 17.33 -21.22 -32.72
C GLY A 75 18.53 -20.89 -31.82
N GLY A 76 19.71 -21.44 -32.11
CA GLY A 76 20.94 -21.19 -31.35
C GLY A 76 21.42 -19.72 -31.33
N PRO A 77 21.59 -19.07 -32.50
CA PRO A 77 22.04 -17.67 -32.55
C PRO A 77 21.01 -16.70 -31.97
N LEU A 78 19.70 -16.98 -32.09
CA LEU A 78 18.64 -16.17 -31.50
C LEU A 78 18.73 -16.15 -29.96
N LEU A 79 18.89 -17.31 -29.33
CA LEU A 79 18.98 -17.42 -27.88
C LEU A 79 20.21 -16.68 -27.33
N ALA A 80 21.38 -16.86 -27.96
CA ALA A 80 22.61 -16.18 -27.58
C ALA A 80 22.52 -14.65 -27.77
N ALA A 81 21.86 -14.20 -28.84
CA ALA A 81 21.62 -12.78 -29.14
C ALA A 81 20.68 -12.11 -28.13
N VAL A 82 19.65 -12.83 -27.64
CA VAL A 82 18.72 -12.30 -26.62
C VAL A 82 19.39 -12.27 -25.25
N GLN A 83 20.15 -13.30 -24.88
CA GLN A 83 20.83 -13.38 -23.59
C GLN A 83 21.92 -12.33 -23.42
N SER A 84 22.76 -12.12 -24.43
CA SER A 84 23.80 -11.08 -24.41
C SER A 84 23.24 -9.66 -24.30
N ARG A 85 21.97 -9.46 -24.68
CA ARG A 85 21.28 -8.16 -24.67
C ARG A 85 20.13 -8.12 -23.65
N ALA A 86 20.18 -8.97 -22.62
CA ALA A 86 19.10 -9.11 -21.63
C ALA A 86 18.71 -7.79 -20.94
N SER A 87 19.66 -6.88 -20.71
CA SER A 87 19.39 -5.59 -20.04
C SER A 87 18.45 -4.67 -20.83
N LEU A 88 18.47 -4.73 -22.17
CA LEU A 88 17.54 -4.00 -23.03
C LEU A 88 16.11 -4.48 -22.77
N TYR A 89 15.91 -5.80 -22.76
CA TYR A 89 14.59 -6.39 -22.52
C TYR A 89 14.12 -6.18 -21.08
N VAL A 90 15.01 -6.35 -20.09
CA VAL A 90 14.68 -6.09 -18.67
C VAL A 90 14.28 -4.64 -18.46
N SER A 91 15.00 -3.67 -19.04
CA SER A 91 14.64 -2.26 -18.92
C SER A 91 13.32 -1.92 -19.63
N LEU A 92 13.08 -2.48 -20.83
CA LEU A 92 11.80 -2.36 -21.53
C LEU A 92 10.62 -2.89 -20.70
N PHE A 93 10.70 -4.13 -20.20
CA PHE A 93 9.61 -4.70 -19.39
C PHE A 93 9.44 -3.99 -18.05
N SER A 94 10.54 -3.51 -17.45
CA SER A 94 10.47 -2.67 -16.25
C SER A 94 9.68 -1.40 -16.51
N LEU A 95 9.92 -0.72 -17.64
CA LEU A 95 9.17 0.47 -18.02
C LEU A 95 7.70 0.18 -18.29
N ILE A 96 7.37 -0.90 -19.00
CA ILE A 96 5.97 -1.30 -19.26
C ILE A 96 5.24 -1.54 -17.93
N VAL A 97 5.82 -2.32 -17.02
CA VAL A 97 5.21 -2.61 -15.72
C VAL A 97 5.08 -1.34 -14.88
N LEU A 98 6.14 -0.53 -14.79
CA LEU A 98 6.11 0.73 -14.03
C LEU A 98 5.12 1.74 -14.61
N TRP A 99 4.98 1.82 -15.93
CA TRP A 99 4.02 2.70 -16.60
C TRP A 99 2.57 2.27 -16.36
N LEU A 100 2.29 0.96 -16.42
CA LEU A 100 0.96 0.42 -16.08
C LEU A 100 0.62 0.58 -14.59
N MET A 101 1.63 0.48 -13.72
CA MET A 101 1.43 0.54 -12.26
C MET A 101 1.39 1.96 -11.70
N TYR A 102 2.10 2.92 -12.29
CA TYR A 102 2.17 4.30 -11.79
C TYR A 102 0.81 5.00 -11.63
N PRO A 103 -0.07 5.05 -12.66
CA PRO A 103 -1.39 5.68 -12.50
C PRO A 103 -2.30 4.87 -11.57
N ARG A 104 -1.99 3.58 -11.37
CA ARG A 104 -2.76 2.65 -10.54
C ARG A 104 -2.18 2.47 -9.15
N MET A 105 -1.14 3.19 -8.75
CA MET A 105 -0.31 2.81 -7.61
C MET A 105 -1.12 2.71 -6.30
N TRP A 106 -2.06 3.63 -6.10
CA TRP A 106 -2.97 3.65 -4.93
C TRP A 106 -4.25 2.83 -5.14
N SER A 107 -4.59 2.51 -6.38
CA SER A 107 -5.72 1.65 -6.72
C SER A 107 -5.31 0.18 -6.90
N THR A 108 -4.00 -0.13 -6.85
CA THR A 108 -3.52 -1.51 -6.86
C THR A 108 -4.09 -2.25 -5.68
N THR A 109 -4.43 -3.50 -5.92
CA THR A 109 -5.08 -4.32 -4.91
C THR A 109 -4.19 -4.53 -3.69
N PHE A 110 -2.86 -4.60 -3.89
CA PHE A 110 -1.87 -4.62 -2.82
C PHE A 110 -1.93 -3.39 -1.91
N CYS A 111 -1.83 -2.18 -2.48
CA CYS A 111 -1.87 -0.95 -1.69
C CYS A 111 -3.24 -0.76 -1.04
N ARG A 112 -4.32 -1.08 -1.75
CA ARG A 112 -5.67 -0.91 -1.23
C ARG A 112 -5.98 -1.89 -0.11
N GLU A 113 -5.54 -3.14 -0.21
CA GLU A 113 -5.61 -4.06 0.92
C GLU A 113 -4.79 -3.57 2.11
N CYS A 114 -3.56 -3.07 1.88
CA CYS A 114 -2.75 -2.51 2.95
C CYS A 114 -3.49 -1.36 3.66
N MET A 115 -4.16 -0.48 2.91
CA MET A 115 -4.99 0.60 3.45
C MET A 115 -6.22 0.08 4.20
N LEU A 116 -6.91 -0.95 3.68
CA LEU A 116 -8.08 -1.54 4.32
C LEU A 116 -7.73 -2.29 5.62
N LYS A 117 -6.58 -2.96 5.66
CA LYS A 117 -6.12 -3.74 6.82
C LYS A 117 -5.50 -2.86 7.91
N ARG A 118 -4.62 -1.95 7.54
CA ARG A 118 -3.81 -1.19 8.50
C ARG A 118 -4.21 0.29 8.60
N GLY A 119 -5.37 0.67 8.07
CA GLY A 119 -5.87 2.03 8.09
C GLY A 119 -5.30 2.95 7.00
N LEU A 120 -5.92 4.12 6.85
CA LEU A 120 -5.53 5.13 5.87
C LEU A 120 -4.23 5.86 6.28
N PRO A 121 -3.50 6.50 5.36
CA PRO A 121 -2.27 7.25 5.69
C PRO A 121 -2.44 8.26 6.82
N GLN A 122 -3.63 8.87 6.95
CA GLN A 122 -4.01 9.80 7.99
C GLN A 122 -4.02 9.15 9.39
N GLU A 123 -4.53 7.92 9.48
CA GLU A 123 -4.60 7.13 10.73
C GLU A 123 -3.22 6.62 11.15
N ARG A 124 -2.27 6.54 10.21
CA ARG A 124 -0.87 6.19 10.49
C ARG A 124 0.00 7.41 10.81
N SER A 125 -0.62 8.55 11.09
CA SER A 125 0.05 9.80 11.45
C SER A 125 1.12 10.18 10.40
N VAL A 126 2.25 10.75 10.84
CA VAL A 126 3.33 11.23 9.97
C VAL A 126 3.91 10.14 9.08
N LEU A 127 3.97 8.89 9.55
CA LEU A 127 4.56 7.80 8.80
C LEU A 127 3.74 7.43 7.56
N GLY A 128 2.41 7.46 7.66
CA GLY A 128 1.53 7.24 6.52
C GLY A 128 1.74 8.27 5.42
N HIS A 129 1.84 9.55 5.79
CA HIS A 129 2.10 10.64 4.85
C HIS A 129 3.52 10.58 4.23
N VAL A 130 4.53 10.20 5.02
CA VAL A 130 5.89 9.99 4.52
C VAL A 130 5.89 8.85 3.50
N TYR A 131 5.36 7.67 3.84
CA TYR A 131 5.35 6.55 2.90
C TYR A 131 4.57 6.85 1.62
N ASP A 132 3.46 7.56 1.71
CA ASP A 132 2.65 7.88 0.54
C ASP A 132 3.42 8.77 -0.46
N ARG A 133 4.04 9.83 0.04
CA ARG A 133 4.88 10.73 -0.77
C ARG A 133 6.14 10.04 -1.27
N GLU A 134 6.79 9.25 -0.41
CA GLU A 134 8.03 8.54 -0.71
C GLU A 134 7.83 7.43 -1.75
N ASN A 135 6.72 6.70 -1.69
CA ASN A 135 6.39 5.67 -2.68
C ASN A 135 6.29 6.28 -4.09
N GLY A 136 5.61 7.42 -4.23
CA GLY A 136 5.51 8.13 -5.50
C GLY A 136 6.84 8.71 -6.00
N TYR A 137 7.72 9.15 -5.09
CA TYR A 137 9.07 9.59 -5.44
C TYR A 137 9.93 8.41 -5.93
N LEU A 138 9.95 7.30 -5.19
CA LEU A 138 10.75 6.12 -5.52
C LEU A 138 10.31 5.47 -6.84
N VAL A 139 9.01 5.37 -7.10
CA VAL A 139 8.51 4.83 -8.39
C VAL A 139 8.93 5.71 -9.56
N ARG A 140 8.81 7.04 -9.45
CA ARG A 140 9.30 7.97 -10.48
C ARG A 140 10.81 7.88 -10.68
N ARG A 141 11.57 7.73 -9.60
CA ARG A 141 13.02 7.54 -9.68
C ARG A 141 13.39 6.24 -10.38
N MET A 142 12.68 5.16 -10.08
CA MET A 142 12.85 3.88 -10.78
C MET A 142 12.52 4.00 -12.26
N GLN A 143 11.43 4.70 -12.62
CA GLN A 143 11.11 4.98 -14.02
C GLN A 143 12.25 5.74 -14.69
N ALA A 144 12.78 6.80 -14.07
CA ALA A 144 13.92 7.55 -14.60
C ALA A 144 15.15 6.65 -14.81
N LEU A 145 15.51 5.84 -13.81
CA LEU A 145 16.64 4.91 -13.90
C LEU A 145 16.50 3.92 -15.05
N PHE A 146 15.36 3.22 -15.14
CA PHE A 146 15.13 2.26 -16.22
C PHE A 146 14.98 2.93 -17.59
N SER A 147 14.45 4.16 -17.66
CA SER A 147 14.44 4.97 -18.88
C SER A 147 15.84 5.32 -19.34
N THR A 148 16.74 5.72 -18.44
CA THR A 148 18.14 5.99 -18.77
C THR A 148 18.83 4.73 -19.29
N ILE A 149 18.66 3.59 -18.62
CA ILE A 149 19.22 2.31 -19.06
C ILE A 149 18.66 1.91 -20.44
N PHE A 150 17.35 2.07 -20.66
CA PHE A 150 16.69 1.75 -21.92
C PHE A 150 17.21 2.65 -23.07
N ILE A 151 17.27 3.96 -22.87
CA ILE A 151 17.78 4.91 -23.88
C ILE A 151 19.23 4.59 -24.23
N LEU A 152 20.09 4.34 -23.23
CA LEU A 152 21.50 4.00 -23.46
C LEU A 152 21.65 2.70 -24.25
N THR A 153 20.89 1.66 -23.88
CA THR A 153 20.96 0.35 -24.56
C THR A 153 20.36 0.38 -25.96
N VAL A 154 19.28 1.14 -26.20
CA VAL A 154 18.69 1.32 -27.53
C VAL A 154 19.59 2.16 -28.44
N ALA A 155 20.13 3.28 -27.93
CA ALA A 155 21.05 4.12 -28.69
C ALA A 155 22.29 3.32 -29.12
N PHE A 156 22.85 2.52 -28.21
CA PHE A 156 23.95 1.63 -28.53
C PHE A 156 23.55 0.52 -29.50
N ARG A 157 22.32 -0.01 -29.41
CA ARG A 157 21.81 -1.00 -30.37
C ARG A 157 21.70 -0.43 -31.78
N ILE A 158 21.27 0.82 -31.92
CA ILE A 158 21.24 1.53 -33.20
C ILE A 158 22.68 1.68 -33.72
N ALA A 159 23.63 2.11 -32.89
CA ALA A 159 25.02 2.23 -33.29
C ALA A 159 25.62 0.87 -33.74
N GLU A 160 25.33 -0.22 -33.04
CA GLU A 160 25.78 -1.59 -33.39
C GLU A 160 25.24 -2.05 -34.75
N ALA A 161 24.12 -1.49 -35.22
CA ALA A 161 23.58 -1.80 -36.55
C ALA A 161 24.40 -1.18 -37.69
N TYR A 162 25.10 -0.07 -37.43
CA TYR A 162 25.91 0.65 -38.42
C TYR A 162 27.42 0.40 -38.26
N TRP A 163 27.90 0.12 -37.04
CA TRP A 163 29.32 -0.08 -36.74
C TRP A 163 29.58 -1.40 -36.04
N GLN A 164 30.70 -2.04 -36.40
CA GLN A 164 31.18 -3.23 -35.71
C GLN A 164 31.95 -2.85 -34.45
N PHE A 165 31.41 -3.20 -33.28
CA PHE A 165 32.07 -3.00 -32.00
C PHE A 165 32.74 -4.28 -31.49
N SER A 166 33.80 -4.12 -30.70
CA SER A 166 34.44 -5.27 -30.07
C SER A 166 33.50 -5.91 -29.03
N PRO A 167 33.58 -7.24 -28.80
CA PRO A 167 32.76 -7.93 -27.79
C PRO A 167 32.94 -7.41 -26.36
N PHE A 168 34.05 -6.71 -26.09
CA PHE A 168 34.29 -6.05 -24.81
C PHE A 168 33.39 -4.83 -24.62
N ILE A 169 33.29 -3.96 -25.63
CA ILE A 169 32.45 -2.76 -25.58
C ILE A 169 30.97 -3.15 -25.45
N VAL A 170 30.54 -4.20 -26.17
CA VAL A 170 29.18 -4.74 -26.07
C VAL A 170 28.86 -5.17 -24.64
N ARG A 171 29.76 -5.90 -23.97
CA ARG A 171 29.59 -6.29 -22.57
C ARG A 171 29.61 -5.10 -21.61
N MET A 172 30.41 -4.08 -21.87
CA MET A 172 30.43 -2.83 -21.09
C MET A 172 29.06 -2.14 -21.12
N VAL A 173 28.45 -2.01 -22.28
CA VAL A 173 27.18 -1.28 -22.41
C VAL A 173 25.99 -2.10 -21.93
N TYR A 174 25.92 -3.40 -22.21
CA TYR A 174 24.75 -4.20 -21.83
C TYR A 174 24.80 -4.77 -20.40
N ILE A 175 25.98 -4.87 -19.77
CA ILE A 175 26.10 -5.48 -18.43
C ILE A 175 26.65 -4.48 -17.41
N TYR A 176 27.85 -3.96 -17.64
CA TYR A 176 28.56 -3.18 -16.61
C TYR A 176 27.96 -1.80 -16.36
N ILE A 177 27.54 -1.07 -17.40
CA ILE A 177 26.90 0.25 -17.25
C ILE A 177 25.53 0.14 -16.53
N PRO A 178 24.59 -0.74 -16.92
CA PRO A 178 23.34 -0.90 -16.19
C PRO A 178 23.56 -1.33 -14.74
N LEU A 179 24.53 -2.22 -14.49
CA LEU A 179 24.86 -2.66 -13.13
C LEU A 179 25.39 -1.50 -12.29
N SER A 180 26.33 -0.70 -12.81
CA SER A 180 26.90 0.43 -12.08
C SER A 180 25.86 1.50 -11.77
N LEU A 181 24.95 1.79 -12.71
CA LEU A 181 23.84 2.71 -12.50
C LEU A 181 22.90 2.24 -11.39
N VAL A 182 22.53 0.96 -11.37
CA VAL A 182 21.66 0.42 -10.30
C VAL A 182 22.37 0.40 -8.95
N VAL A 183 23.66 0.08 -8.91
CA VAL A 183 24.45 0.13 -7.66
C VAL A 183 24.56 1.56 -7.14
N ALA A 184 24.88 2.53 -8.01
CA ALA A 184 24.93 3.94 -7.65
C ALA A 184 23.58 4.45 -7.13
N ASP A 185 22.49 4.07 -7.80
CA ASP A 185 21.12 4.40 -7.37
C ASP A 185 20.80 3.81 -5.99
N ALA A 186 21.19 2.56 -5.72
CA ALA A 186 20.99 1.90 -4.43
C ALA A 186 21.78 2.59 -3.30
N VAL A 187 23.04 2.95 -3.56
CA VAL A 187 23.89 3.71 -2.61
C VAL A 187 23.27 5.07 -2.31
N TYR A 188 22.81 5.79 -3.35
CA TYR A 188 22.16 7.09 -3.19
C TYR A 188 20.84 7.01 -2.41
N VAL A 189 20.01 5.98 -2.64
CA VAL A 189 18.78 5.79 -1.82
C VAL A 189 19.14 5.51 -0.37
N ARG A 190 20.16 4.68 -0.12
CA ARG A 190 20.60 4.34 1.23
C ARG A 190 21.11 5.57 1.98
N SER A 191 21.96 6.39 1.34
CA SER A 191 22.46 7.62 1.94
C SER A 191 21.34 8.62 2.21
N ARG A 192 20.41 8.80 1.27
CA ARG A 192 19.24 9.67 1.45
C ARG A 192 18.38 9.25 2.64
N TYR A 193 18.04 7.97 2.76
CA TYR A 193 17.24 7.50 3.90
C TYR A 193 17.97 7.55 5.23
N PHE A 194 19.30 7.40 5.22
CA PHE A 194 20.10 7.61 6.41
C PHE A 194 20.01 9.07 6.89
N VAL A 195 20.15 10.03 5.98
CA VAL A 195 20.04 11.47 6.30
C VAL A 195 18.62 11.83 6.74
N LEU A 196 17.60 11.40 5.98
CA LEU A 196 16.20 11.64 6.32
C LEU A 196 15.82 11.01 7.66
N GLY A 197 16.32 9.82 7.97
CA GLY A 197 16.08 9.17 9.25
C GLY A 197 16.58 10.01 10.43
N ARG A 198 17.75 10.64 10.29
CA ARG A 198 18.29 11.51 11.34
C ARG A 198 17.48 12.81 11.51
N ILE A 199 17.19 13.49 10.40
CA ILE A 199 16.42 14.74 10.44
C ILE A 199 15.01 14.50 10.98
N SER A 200 14.36 13.42 10.55
CA SER A 200 13.02 13.05 11.04
C SER A 200 13.03 12.71 12.52
N ALA A 201 14.02 11.95 13.01
CA ALA A 201 14.10 11.60 14.43
C ALA A 201 14.29 12.85 15.31
N GLU A 202 15.07 13.82 14.86
CA GLU A 202 15.27 15.09 15.57
C GLU A 202 13.98 15.93 15.58
N LYS A 203 13.31 16.03 14.43
CA LYS A 203 12.03 16.74 14.32
C LYS A 203 10.94 16.07 15.16
N GLU A 204 10.86 14.74 15.15
CA GLU A 204 9.89 14.01 15.96
C GLU A 204 10.11 14.24 17.46
N ARG A 205 11.37 14.31 17.93
CA ARG A 205 11.66 14.65 19.32
C ARG A 205 11.23 16.06 19.72
N SER A 206 11.30 17.02 18.80
CA SER A 206 10.98 18.43 19.10
C SER A 206 9.52 18.81 18.90
N THR A 207 8.81 18.18 17.96
CA THR A 207 7.42 18.54 17.62
C THR A 207 6.37 17.54 18.09
N MET A 208 6.72 16.28 18.35
CA MET A 208 5.73 15.29 18.78
C MET A 208 5.71 15.10 20.30
N PRO A 209 4.52 14.87 20.88
CA PRO A 209 4.40 14.53 22.29
C PRO A 209 5.15 13.23 22.59
N TYR A 210 5.74 13.15 23.79
CA TYR A 210 6.48 11.99 24.29
C TYR A 210 7.61 11.51 23.36
N GLY A 211 8.27 12.44 22.66
CA GLY A 211 9.39 12.14 21.77
C GLY A 211 9.00 11.25 20.58
N GLY A 212 7.72 11.27 20.19
CA GLY A 212 7.18 10.47 19.09
C GLY A 212 6.68 9.08 19.48
N LYS A 213 6.69 8.72 20.78
CA LYS A 213 6.11 7.46 21.29
C LYS A 213 4.86 7.76 22.10
N PHE A 214 3.74 7.84 21.42
CA PHE A 214 2.50 8.30 22.02
C PHE A 214 1.32 7.43 21.63
N LYS A 215 0.27 7.58 22.42
CA LYS A 215 -1.06 7.13 22.12
C LYS A 215 -1.97 8.34 21.99
N LEU A 216 -2.74 8.41 20.91
CA LEU A 216 -3.74 9.43 20.69
C LEU A 216 -5.12 8.84 20.97
N VAL A 217 -5.72 9.23 22.09
CA VAL A 217 -7.08 8.84 22.49
C VAL A 217 -8.05 9.86 21.91
N ARG A 218 -9.01 9.39 21.11
CA ARG A 218 -10.02 10.22 20.45
C ARG A 218 -11.40 9.69 20.75
N VAL A 219 -12.30 10.57 21.17
CA VAL A 219 -13.68 10.20 21.52
C VAL A 219 -14.63 10.92 20.58
N LEU A 220 -15.36 10.16 19.76
CA LEU A 220 -16.44 10.70 18.94
C LEU A 220 -17.70 10.77 19.78
N VAL A 221 -18.24 11.96 19.96
CA VAL A 221 -19.48 12.18 20.72
C VAL A 221 -20.64 12.26 19.75
N VAL A 222 -21.60 11.36 19.93
CA VAL A 222 -22.68 11.11 18.97
C VAL A 222 -24.01 11.03 19.72
N ASP A 223 -25.07 11.58 19.13
CA ASP A 223 -26.45 11.37 19.55
C ASP A 223 -27.20 10.52 18.50
N ASP A 224 -28.52 10.41 18.58
CA ASP A 224 -29.27 9.56 17.63
C ASP A 224 -29.28 10.12 16.18
N GLY A 225 -29.07 11.42 15.99
CA GLY A 225 -29.24 12.13 14.71
C GLY A 225 -27.98 12.83 14.15
N GLY A 226 -26.97 13.03 14.97
CA GLY A 226 -25.81 13.87 14.68
C GLY A 226 -24.63 13.64 15.60
N MET A 227 -23.58 14.41 15.35
CA MET A 227 -22.31 14.33 16.08
C MET A 227 -21.80 15.71 16.45
N LEU A 228 -21.09 15.78 17.57
CA LEU A 228 -20.46 17.00 18.05
C LEU A 228 -19.10 17.21 17.38
N LEU A 229 -18.93 18.33 16.68
CA LEU A 229 -17.67 18.69 16.02
C LEU A 229 -17.23 20.09 16.42
N ALA A 230 -15.93 20.30 16.54
CA ALA A 230 -15.31 21.59 16.82
C ALA A 230 -14.35 21.99 15.70
N GLN A 231 -14.12 23.29 15.55
CA GLN A 231 -13.14 23.79 14.60
C GLN A 231 -11.72 23.49 15.09
N GLY A 232 -11.02 22.57 14.43
CA GLY A 232 -9.61 22.28 14.66
C GLY A 232 -8.69 23.01 13.68
N GLU A 233 -7.37 22.82 13.85
CA GLU A 233 -6.35 23.41 12.98
C GLU A 233 -6.46 22.98 11.51
N LYS A 234 -6.98 21.77 11.26
CA LYS A 234 -7.00 21.11 9.94
C LYS A 234 -8.42 20.86 9.41
N GLY A 235 -9.40 21.59 9.94
CA GLY A 235 -10.82 21.42 9.65
C GLY A 235 -11.63 21.04 10.89
N LEU A 236 -12.91 20.75 10.68
CA LEU A 236 -13.83 20.30 11.73
C LEU A 236 -13.44 18.90 12.21
N ASP A 237 -13.24 18.74 13.51
CA ASP A 237 -12.80 17.48 14.14
C ASP A 237 -13.57 17.22 15.44
N THR A 238 -13.36 16.06 16.07
CA THR A 238 -13.87 15.82 17.43
C THR A 238 -13.22 16.78 18.44
N PRO A 239 -14.01 17.40 19.33
CA PRO A 239 -13.46 18.25 20.40
C PRO A 239 -12.65 17.48 21.44
N TYR A 240 -12.89 16.17 21.59
CA TYR A 240 -12.27 15.35 22.63
C TYR A 240 -11.13 14.49 22.07
N SER A 241 -9.92 14.99 22.22
CA SER A 241 -8.69 14.24 21.91
C SER A 241 -7.59 14.53 22.93
N CYS A 242 -6.80 13.51 23.26
CA CYS A 242 -5.70 13.63 24.21
C CYS A 242 -4.52 12.73 23.81
N TYR A 243 -3.31 13.20 24.09
CA TYR A 243 -2.09 12.43 23.92
C TYR A 243 -1.61 11.85 25.24
N GLU A 244 -1.31 10.56 25.23
CA GLU A 244 -0.77 9.81 26.35
C GLU A 244 0.54 9.12 25.99
N PRO A 245 1.37 8.74 26.98
CA PRO A 245 2.50 7.85 26.74
C PRO A 245 2.04 6.52 26.13
N TYR A 246 2.84 5.95 25.22
CA TYR A 246 2.50 4.67 24.62
C TYR A 246 2.48 3.53 25.64
N THR A 247 1.35 2.82 25.69
CA THR A 247 1.14 1.59 26.46
C THR A 247 0.34 0.60 25.61
N GLU A 248 0.56 -0.71 25.81
CA GLU A 248 -0.19 -1.75 25.07
C GLU A 248 -1.63 -1.93 25.57
N GLN A 249 -1.93 -1.49 26.80
CA GLN A 249 -3.25 -1.57 27.41
C GLN A 249 -4.18 -0.48 26.87
N LEU A 250 -5.47 -0.77 26.68
CA LEU A 250 -6.46 0.22 26.22
C LEU A 250 -6.68 1.34 27.23
N SER A 251 -6.83 2.58 26.76
CA SER A 251 -6.88 3.79 27.61
C SER A 251 -8.31 4.24 27.86
N VAL A 252 -9.14 3.28 28.30
CA VAL A 252 -10.58 3.51 28.54
C VAL A 252 -10.78 4.57 29.63
N ASP A 253 -9.98 4.54 30.68
CA ASP A 253 -10.06 5.49 31.79
C ASP A 253 -9.85 6.93 31.34
N THR A 254 -8.91 7.14 30.41
CA THR A 254 -8.64 8.45 29.83
C THR A 254 -9.79 8.93 28.99
N ALA A 255 -10.34 8.05 28.16
CA ALA A 255 -11.52 8.38 27.37
C ALA A 255 -12.72 8.73 28.26
N MET A 256 -12.91 8.02 29.37
CA MET A 256 -13.93 8.33 30.38
C MET A 256 -13.65 9.65 31.13
N ARG A 257 -12.39 10.02 31.37
CA ARG A 257 -12.06 11.33 31.96
C ARG A 257 -12.37 12.50 31.04
N LEU A 258 -12.28 12.31 29.72
CA LEU A 258 -12.55 13.37 28.74
C LEU A 258 -14.04 13.69 28.60
N VAL A 259 -14.90 12.68 28.56
CA VAL A 259 -16.34 12.85 28.21
C VAL A 259 -17.28 12.36 29.32
N GLY A 260 -16.79 11.60 30.30
CA GLY A 260 -17.56 11.03 31.39
C GLY A 260 -17.97 9.58 31.13
N ARG A 261 -19.23 9.25 31.45
CA ARG A 261 -19.77 7.89 31.33
C ARG A 261 -20.29 7.60 29.90
N GLY A 262 -20.48 6.32 29.58
CA GLY A 262 -21.05 5.89 28.31
C GLY A 262 -20.06 5.82 27.15
N VAL A 263 -18.76 5.72 27.45
CA VAL A 263 -17.70 5.54 26.46
C VAL A 263 -17.54 4.07 26.09
N ARG A 264 -17.47 3.78 24.80
CA ARG A 264 -17.28 2.46 24.22
C ARG A 264 -16.08 2.47 23.27
N PHE A 265 -15.20 1.48 23.37
CA PHE A 265 -14.11 1.29 22.42
C PHE A 265 -14.66 0.94 21.03
N CYS A 266 -14.15 1.59 19.99
CA CYS A 266 -14.53 1.34 18.61
C CYS A 266 -13.47 0.51 17.89
N TYR A 267 -12.30 1.10 17.64
CA TYR A 267 -11.15 0.41 17.03
C TYR A 267 -9.86 1.14 17.33
N SER A 268 -8.72 0.51 17.01
CA SER A 268 -7.40 1.12 17.20
C SER A 268 -6.51 0.89 16.00
N THR A 269 -5.65 1.85 15.69
CA THR A 269 -4.58 1.70 14.71
C THR A 269 -3.24 1.71 15.44
N VAL A 270 -2.53 0.58 15.43
CA VAL A 270 -1.27 0.40 16.17
C VAL A 270 -0.08 0.33 15.22
N ASP A 271 0.94 1.13 15.50
CA ASP A 271 2.30 1.05 14.97
C ASP A 271 3.26 0.54 16.05
N THR A 272 3.54 -0.76 15.99
CA THR A 272 4.43 -1.45 16.92
C THR A 272 5.90 -1.08 16.74
N ILE A 273 6.31 -0.59 15.57
CA ILE A 273 7.72 -0.27 15.29
C ILE A 273 8.10 1.05 15.96
N ASN A 274 7.22 2.05 15.85
CA ASN A 274 7.48 3.38 16.40
C ASN A 274 6.80 3.60 17.76
N HIS A 275 6.11 2.58 18.31
CA HIS A 275 5.32 2.68 19.54
C HIS A 275 4.31 3.83 19.46
N ARG A 276 3.49 3.81 18.41
CA ARG A 276 2.39 4.77 18.20
C ARG A 276 1.07 4.05 18.16
N CYS A 277 0.04 4.63 18.75
CA CYS A 277 -1.31 4.10 18.69
C CYS A 277 -2.32 5.23 18.54
N ILE A 278 -3.36 5.03 17.75
CA ILE A 278 -4.56 5.88 17.79
C ILE A 278 -5.72 5.00 18.22
N GLU A 279 -6.35 5.35 19.33
CA GLU A 279 -7.50 4.65 19.89
C GLU A 279 -8.75 5.51 19.67
N HIS A 280 -9.74 4.92 19.02
CA HIS A 280 -10.99 5.57 18.67
C HIS A 280 -12.11 5.03 19.56
N TYR A 281 -12.77 5.94 20.24
CA TYR A 281 -13.88 5.67 21.16
C TYR A 281 -15.15 6.34 20.67
N LEU A 282 -16.29 5.76 21.00
CA LEU A 282 -17.62 6.34 20.80
C LEU A 282 -18.19 6.68 22.18
N CYS A 283 -18.78 7.88 22.31
CA CYS A 283 -19.55 8.25 23.48
C CYS A 283 -20.96 8.64 23.03
N PHE A 284 -21.96 7.94 23.57
CA PHE A 284 -23.36 8.22 23.30
C PHE A 284 -23.92 9.10 24.40
N VAL A 285 -24.44 10.26 24.02
CA VAL A 285 -25.10 11.19 24.95
C VAL A 285 -26.61 11.16 24.76
N GLU A 286 -27.36 11.25 25.86
CA GLU A 286 -28.83 11.35 25.81
C GLU A 286 -29.30 12.79 25.60
N LYS A 287 -28.52 13.77 26.06
CA LYS A 287 -28.77 15.19 25.89
C LYS A 287 -27.56 15.83 25.23
N ARG A 288 -27.80 16.66 24.22
CA ARG A 288 -26.77 17.44 23.53
C ARG A 288 -26.03 18.31 24.54
N VAL A 289 -24.73 18.10 24.64
CA VAL A 289 -23.83 18.88 25.51
C VAL A 289 -23.41 20.13 24.76
N ASP A 290 -23.38 21.25 25.46
CA ASP A 290 -22.82 22.50 24.94
C ASP A 290 -21.33 22.58 25.31
N VAL A 291 -20.49 22.68 24.30
CA VAL A 291 -19.03 22.72 24.45
C VAL A 291 -18.53 23.92 23.67
N ALA A 292 -17.72 24.76 24.34
CA ALA A 292 -17.17 25.95 23.71
C ALA A 292 -16.46 25.62 22.39
N ASN A 293 -16.78 26.39 21.33
CA ASN A 293 -16.26 26.21 19.97
C ASN A 293 -16.62 24.87 19.30
N ALA A 294 -17.63 24.16 19.80
CA ALA A 294 -18.19 22.97 19.18
C ALA A 294 -19.66 23.17 18.80
N ALA A 295 -20.10 22.50 17.75
CA ALA A 295 -21.48 22.52 17.29
C ALA A 295 -21.94 21.11 16.92
N TRP A 296 -23.24 20.89 17.05
CA TRP A 296 -23.89 19.65 16.64
C TRP A 296 -24.17 19.67 15.15
N PHE A 297 -23.71 18.64 14.45
CA PHE A 297 -23.96 18.46 13.03
C PHE A 297 -24.76 17.19 12.79
N ASP A 298 -25.92 17.34 12.17
CA ASP A 298 -26.73 16.20 11.75
C ASP A 298 -26.06 15.45 10.58
N ARG A 299 -26.46 14.20 10.36
CA ARG A 299 -25.88 13.31 9.32
C ARG A 299 -25.70 13.99 7.95
N GLU A 300 -26.71 14.70 7.47
CA GLU A 300 -26.68 15.36 6.16
C GLU A 300 -25.68 16.53 6.12
N ALA A 301 -25.49 17.22 7.25
CA ALA A 301 -24.48 18.27 7.35
C ALA A 301 -23.08 17.69 7.34
N VAL A 302 -22.86 16.57 8.05
CA VAL A 302 -21.59 15.83 8.05
C VAL A 302 -21.28 15.30 6.64
N GLU A 303 -22.25 14.69 5.96
CA GLU A 303 -22.09 14.18 4.59
C GLU A 303 -21.74 15.28 3.59
N ARG A 304 -22.38 16.45 3.67
CA ARG A 304 -22.04 17.61 2.80
C ARG A 304 -20.64 18.15 3.04
N LYS A 305 -20.14 18.08 4.28
CA LYS A 305 -18.82 18.59 4.69
C LYS A 305 -17.69 17.58 4.50
N TYR A 306 -18.04 16.31 4.24
CA TYR A 306 -17.11 15.21 4.10
C TYR A 306 -16.09 15.45 2.96
N GLY A 307 -14.80 15.30 3.27
CA GLY A 307 -13.70 15.46 2.32
C GLY A 307 -13.20 16.90 2.12
N ASN A 308 -14.00 17.91 2.42
CA ASN A 308 -13.65 19.32 2.22
C ASN A 308 -13.38 20.06 3.55
N GLU A 309 -14.37 20.07 4.44
CA GLU A 309 -14.30 20.86 5.69
C GLU A 309 -13.95 20.00 6.91
N LEU A 310 -14.23 18.69 6.86
CA LEU A 310 -13.86 17.78 7.93
C LEU A 310 -12.35 17.51 7.93
N ALA A 311 -11.79 17.40 9.13
CA ALA A 311 -10.41 16.96 9.32
C ALA A 311 -10.21 15.59 8.65
N ARG A 312 -9.08 15.41 7.97
CA ARG A 312 -8.83 14.18 7.20
C ARG A 312 -8.80 12.91 8.05
N LEU A 313 -8.44 13.03 9.34
CA LEU A 313 -8.48 11.91 10.29
C LEU A 313 -9.93 11.52 10.61
N LEU A 314 -10.81 12.51 10.85
CA LEU A 314 -12.23 12.27 11.03
C LEU A 314 -12.89 11.65 9.80
N CYS A 315 -12.52 12.11 8.59
CA CYS A 315 -12.97 11.47 7.36
C CYS A 315 -12.60 9.98 7.31
N ALA A 316 -11.38 9.62 7.72
CA ALA A 316 -10.94 8.23 7.77
C ALA A 316 -11.74 7.40 8.79
N GLU A 317 -11.98 7.97 9.98
CA GLU A 317 -12.81 7.37 11.04
C GLU A 317 -14.23 7.10 10.55
N LEU A 318 -14.89 8.11 9.99
CA LEU A 318 -16.25 8.00 9.47
C LEU A 318 -16.33 7.02 8.29
N HIS A 319 -15.34 7.04 7.38
CA HIS A 319 -15.28 6.09 6.28
C HIS A 319 -15.24 4.64 6.78
N ARG A 320 -14.39 4.35 7.78
CA ARG A 320 -14.28 3.00 8.34
C ARG A 320 -15.58 2.59 9.04
N ILE A 321 -16.11 3.41 9.94
CA ILE A 321 -17.35 3.13 10.67
C ILE A 321 -18.49 2.87 9.69
N TYR A 322 -18.70 3.77 8.73
CA TYR A 322 -19.75 3.65 7.72
C TYR A 322 -19.60 2.37 6.88
N THR A 323 -18.39 2.10 6.39
CA THR A 323 -18.11 0.92 5.56
C THR A 323 -18.38 -0.38 6.31
N VAL A 324 -17.91 -0.48 7.57
CA VAL A 324 -18.12 -1.65 8.42
C VAL A 324 -19.61 -1.85 8.69
N MET A 325 -20.32 -0.79 9.09
CA MET A 325 -21.76 -0.84 9.37
C MET A 325 -22.60 -1.24 8.16
N GLN A 326 -22.28 -0.72 6.98
CA GLN A 326 -22.99 -1.13 5.77
C GLN A 326 -22.68 -2.57 5.39
N THR A 327 -21.43 -2.99 5.53
CA THR A 327 -21.01 -4.34 5.14
C THR A 327 -21.64 -5.38 6.06
N SER A 328 -21.68 -5.14 7.38
CA SER A 328 -22.26 -6.07 8.36
C SER A 328 -23.77 -6.28 8.18
N LYS A 329 -24.48 -5.30 7.61
CA LYS A 329 -25.91 -5.43 7.27
C LYS A 329 -26.17 -6.30 6.04
N VAL A 330 -25.21 -6.35 5.12
CA VAL A 330 -25.38 -7.08 3.84
C VAL A 330 -24.72 -8.45 3.89
N TYR A 331 -23.65 -8.61 4.67
CA TYR A 331 -22.81 -9.80 4.70
C TYR A 331 -22.55 -10.27 6.12
N ASP A 332 -22.45 -11.59 6.26
CA ASP A 332 -21.83 -12.24 7.43
C ASP A 332 -20.29 -12.21 7.31
N LEU A 333 -19.58 -12.46 8.41
CA LEU A 333 -18.11 -12.58 8.46
C LEU A 333 -17.57 -13.67 7.52
N SER A 334 -18.38 -14.68 7.21
CA SER A 334 -18.07 -15.71 6.20
C SER A 334 -18.13 -15.20 4.75
N GLY A 335 -18.60 -13.97 4.55
CA GLY A 335 -18.88 -13.39 3.23
C GLY A 335 -20.14 -13.94 2.57
N LYS A 336 -21.00 -14.65 3.32
CA LYS A 336 -22.36 -15.01 2.87
C LYS A 336 -23.25 -13.77 2.92
N LYS A 337 -24.00 -13.53 1.85
CA LYS A 337 -24.97 -12.43 1.79
C LYS A 337 -26.16 -12.76 2.69
N LEU A 338 -26.54 -11.80 3.54
CA LEU A 338 -27.70 -11.89 4.44
C LEU A 338 -28.98 -11.42 3.74
N VAL A 339 -28.84 -10.45 2.82
CA VAL A 339 -29.95 -9.85 2.07
C VAL A 339 -29.81 -10.20 0.60
N GLU A 340 -30.74 -10.96 0.01
CA GLU A 340 -30.61 -11.45 -1.37
C GLU A 340 -30.81 -10.37 -2.45
N LEU A 341 -31.38 -9.21 -2.09
CA LEU A 341 -31.63 -8.10 -3.00
C LEU A 341 -30.33 -7.59 -3.66
N GLU A 342 -30.28 -7.62 -4.99
CA GLU A 342 -29.19 -7.04 -5.77
C GLU A 342 -29.23 -5.51 -5.70
N GLY A 343 -28.06 -4.88 -5.50
CA GLY A 343 -27.95 -3.42 -5.44
C GLY A 343 -28.50 -2.74 -4.17
N TYR A 344 -28.97 -3.51 -3.18
CA TYR A 344 -29.42 -2.96 -1.91
C TYR A 344 -28.28 -2.24 -1.17
N LYS A 345 -28.47 -0.94 -0.94
CA LYS A 345 -27.55 -0.12 -0.13
C LYS A 345 -28.26 0.23 1.18
N PRO A 346 -27.89 -0.40 2.31
CA PRO A 346 -28.52 -0.10 3.58
C PRO A 346 -28.24 1.35 3.98
N LYS A 347 -29.28 2.05 4.45
CA LYS A 347 -29.10 3.32 5.13
C LYS A 347 -28.45 3.07 6.49
N PHE A 348 -27.52 3.94 6.87
CA PHE A 348 -26.86 3.94 8.16
C PHE A 348 -27.34 5.15 8.96
N ALA A 349 -27.76 4.91 10.20
CA ALA A 349 -28.17 5.96 11.14
C ALA A 349 -27.30 5.90 12.39
N PHE A 350 -26.93 7.06 12.94
CA PHE A 350 -26.03 7.12 14.11
C PHE A 350 -26.57 6.37 15.33
N ARG A 351 -27.89 6.36 15.55
CA ARG A 351 -28.55 5.56 16.59
C ARG A 351 -28.15 4.08 16.57
N GLU A 352 -27.84 3.52 15.40
CA GLU A 352 -27.49 2.10 15.26
C GLU A 352 -26.13 1.78 15.86
N LEU A 353 -25.21 2.76 15.95
CA LEU A 353 -23.92 2.55 16.60
C LEU A 353 -24.07 2.23 18.10
N ARG A 354 -25.19 2.64 18.72
CA ARG A 354 -25.47 2.38 20.14
C ARG A 354 -25.72 0.89 20.41
N THR A 355 -26.42 0.21 19.50
CA THR A 355 -26.91 -1.17 19.70
C THR A 355 -26.10 -2.23 18.93
N THR A 356 -25.15 -1.81 18.11
CA THR A 356 -24.43 -2.75 17.22
C THR A 356 -23.30 -3.47 17.95
N ASP A 357 -23.21 -4.80 17.83
CA ASP A 357 -22.12 -5.63 18.40
C ASP A 357 -20.96 -5.90 17.43
N VAL A 358 -20.92 -5.18 16.31
CA VAL A 358 -19.89 -5.36 15.27
C VAL A 358 -18.54 -4.86 15.76
N ASP A 359 -17.52 -5.70 15.59
CA ASP A 359 -16.12 -5.33 15.84
C ASP A 359 -15.56 -4.48 14.69
N PHE A 360 -15.38 -3.18 14.93
CA PHE A 360 -14.80 -2.25 13.96
C PHE A 360 -13.28 -2.44 13.77
N ASN A 361 -12.62 -3.14 14.69
CA ASN A 361 -11.20 -3.43 14.60
C ASN A 361 -10.90 -4.54 13.58
N ASP A 362 -11.87 -5.40 13.30
CA ASP A 362 -11.73 -6.49 12.33
C ASP A 362 -11.66 -5.99 10.88
N SER A 363 -10.44 -6.07 10.30
CA SER A 363 -10.18 -5.71 8.91
C SER A 363 -10.94 -6.55 7.87
N ARG A 364 -11.50 -7.71 8.24
CA ARG A 364 -12.29 -8.54 7.34
C ARG A 364 -13.52 -7.82 6.81
N TRP A 365 -14.15 -6.97 7.63
CA TRP A 365 -15.27 -6.14 7.18
C TRP A 365 -14.88 -5.19 6.05
N MET A 366 -13.73 -4.52 6.21
CA MET A 366 -13.20 -3.62 5.19
C MET A 366 -12.83 -4.37 3.90
N LEU A 367 -12.35 -5.61 3.99
CA LEU A 367 -12.06 -6.46 2.83
C LEU A 367 -13.34 -6.94 2.14
N LEU A 368 -14.32 -7.42 2.91
CA LEU A 368 -15.61 -7.88 2.40
C LEU A 368 -16.38 -6.77 1.69
N SER A 369 -16.32 -5.54 2.19
CA SER A 369 -16.96 -4.38 1.55
C SER A 369 -16.54 -4.19 0.08
N ARG A 370 -15.34 -4.67 -0.26
CA ARG A 370 -14.71 -4.52 -1.57
C ARG A 370 -14.72 -5.82 -2.38
N PHE A 371 -14.40 -6.95 -1.74
CA PHE A 371 -14.26 -8.26 -2.37
C PHE A 371 -15.48 -9.13 -2.06
N ASN A 372 -16.66 -8.61 -2.37
CA ASN A 372 -17.91 -9.30 -2.14
C ASN A 372 -18.35 -10.17 -3.33
N LYS A 373 -19.32 -11.05 -3.07
CA LYS A 373 -19.90 -11.98 -4.06
C LYS A 373 -20.70 -11.28 -5.16
N ASP A 374 -21.16 -10.04 -4.92
CA ASP A 374 -21.92 -9.24 -5.88
C ASP A 374 -21.05 -8.73 -7.05
N LEU A 375 -19.72 -8.96 -7.03
CA LEU A 375 -18.85 -8.63 -8.15
C LEU A 375 -19.07 -9.58 -9.34
N THR A 376 -19.21 -9.02 -10.54
CA THR A 376 -19.20 -9.79 -11.79
C THR A 376 -17.93 -10.65 -11.90
N PHE A 377 -18.12 -11.93 -12.25
CA PHE A 377 -17.06 -12.94 -12.28
C PHE A 377 -16.35 -13.14 -10.93
N PHE A 378 -17.10 -13.11 -9.81
CA PHE A 378 -16.54 -13.28 -8.46
C PHE A 378 -15.57 -14.45 -8.33
N ALA A 379 -15.90 -15.63 -8.86
CA ALA A 379 -15.02 -16.80 -8.78
C ALA A 379 -13.67 -16.58 -9.51
N LEU A 380 -13.71 -16.00 -10.72
CA LEU A 380 -12.50 -15.69 -11.51
C LEU A 380 -11.68 -14.58 -10.84
N ARG A 381 -12.35 -13.52 -10.35
CA ARG A 381 -11.69 -12.44 -9.62
C ARG A 381 -11.10 -12.94 -8.32
N ARG A 382 -11.80 -13.80 -7.58
CA ARG A 382 -11.30 -14.43 -6.35
C ARG A 382 -10.08 -15.31 -6.64
N ALA A 383 -10.12 -16.11 -7.70
CA ALA A 383 -8.97 -16.92 -8.12
C ALA A 383 -7.79 -16.02 -8.55
N TRP A 384 -8.04 -14.98 -9.36
CA TRP A 384 -7.03 -13.98 -9.72
C TRP A 384 -6.44 -13.32 -8.48
N TYR A 385 -7.30 -12.92 -7.56
CA TYR A 385 -6.89 -12.28 -6.32
C TYR A 385 -6.08 -13.21 -5.46
N GLN A 386 -6.47 -14.47 -5.30
CA GLN A 386 -5.80 -15.46 -4.48
C GLN A 386 -4.47 -15.94 -5.09
N TYR A 387 -4.44 -16.23 -6.39
CA TYR A 387 -3.29 -16.88 -7.05
C TYR A 387 -2.37 -15.90 -7.79
N VAL A 388 -2.89 -14.83 -8.37
CA VAL A 388 -2.10 -13.85 -9.15
C VAL A 388 -1.72 -12.64 -8.31
N GLU A 389 -2.61 -12.19 -7.42
CA GLU A 389 -2.35 -11.04 -6.54
C GLU A 389 -2.04 -11.44 -5.08
N GLY A 390 -2.20 -12.72 -4.72
CA GLY A 390 -1.88 -13.27 -3.40
C GLY A 390 -2.73 -12.75 -2.24
N LEU A 391 -3.99 -12.37 -2.48
CA LEU A 391 -4.85 -11.58 -1.59
C LEU A 391 -5.71 -12.38 -0.61
N ILE A 392 -5.66 -13.71 -0.62
CA ILE A 392 -6.44 -14.58 0.28
C ILE A 392 -5.53 -15.64 0.89
#